data_AF-R5QNR3-F1
#
_entry.id   AF-R5QNR3-F1
#
_cell.length_a   1.000
_cell.length_b   1.000
_cell.length_c   1.000
_cell.angle_alpha   90.00
_cell.angle_beta   90.00
_cell.angle_gamma   90.00
#
_symmetry.space_group_name_H-M   'P 1'
#
loop_
_entity.id
_entity.type
_entity.pdbx_description
1 polymer ?
#
loop_
_entity_poly.entity_id
_entity_poly.type
_entity_poly.pdbx_seq_one_letter_code
_entity_poly.pdbx_strand_id
1 'polypeptide(L)'
;MKLLNEKIDRMHFVRLGYDSYSESYIAHQTDGANDWYYKISEELYYIFDKDRGKYLEQIEKILELREKSEQFYFSYIHNSNVYSELNELYFWRDACLGKEKNEIYVKIGTPDKHIQLIFENEVCTEVWRI
;
A
#
# COMPACT_ATOMS: atom_id res chain seq x y z
N MET A 1 -1.73 4.11 -1.47
CA MET A 1 -0.53 3.55 -2.13
C MET A 1 -0.78 3.34 -3.61
N LYS A 2 0.13 3.79 -4.48
CA LYS A 2 0.11 3.52 -5.93
C LYS A 2 1.01 2.33 -6.26
N LEU A 3 0.46 1.30 -6.93
CA LEU A 3 1.21 0.12 -7.35
C LEU A 3 1.64 0.25 -8.82
N LEU A 4 2.78 -0.35 -9.17
CA LEU A 4 3.26 -0.45 -10.54
C LEU A 4 2.70 -1.70 -11.22
N ASN A 5 2.40 -1.59 -12.52
CA ASN A 5 1.85 -2.67 -13.36
C ASN A 5 0.60 -3.33 -12.73
N GLU A 6 -0.36 -2.50 -12.35
CA GLU A 6 -1.55 -2.96 -11.64
C GLU A 6 -2.40 -3.95 -12.45
N LYS A 7 -2.85 -5.01 -11.77
CA LYS A 7 -3.86 -5.96 -12.23
C LYS A 7 -5.07 -5.87 -11.32
N ILE A 8 -6.27 -5.89 -11.88
CA ILE A 8 -7.50 -5.60 -11.13
C ILE A 8 -8.46 -6.78 -11.24
N ASP A 9 -8.76 -7.40 -10.10
CA ASP A 9 -9.91 -8.29 -9.95
C ASP A 9 -11.10 -7.52 -9.41
N ARG A 10 -11.98 -7.11 -10.33
CA ARG A 10 -13.19 -6.35 -10.00
C ARG A 10 -14.21 -7.17 -9.22
N MET A 11 -14.16 -8.51 -9.30
CA MET A 11 -15.14 -9.37 -8.63
C MET A 11 -14.88 -9.41 -7.12
N HIS A 12 -13.61 -9.44 -6.72
CA HIS A 12 -13.19 -9.50 -5.31
C HIS A 12 -12.71 -8.16 -4.76
N PHE A 13 -12.80 -7.09 -5.56
CA PHE A 13 -12.28 -5.75 -5.21
C PHE A 13 -10.79 -5.79 -4.83
N VAL A 14 -10.02 -6.62 -5.55
CA VAL A 14 -8.57 -6.78 -5.34
C VAL A 14 -7.79 -6.11 -6.46
N ARG A 15 -6.75 -5.39 -6.09
CA ARG A 15 -5.71 -4.87 -7.00
C ARG A 15 -4.39 -5.50 -6.63
N LEU A 16 -3.62 -5.94 -7.62
CA LEU A 16 -2.28 -6.47 -7.44
C LEU A 16 -1.29 -5.60 -8.17
N GLY A 17 -0.08 -5.45 -7.64
CA GLY A 17 0.99 -4.77 -8.36
C GLY A 17 2.26 -4.74 -7.55
N TYR A 18 3.31 -4.18 -8.14
CA TYR A 18 4.60 -4.05 -7.48
C TYR A 18 4.68 -2.73 -6.73
N ASP A 19 5.03 -2.79 -5.45
CA ASP A 19 5.39 -1.62 -4.68
C ASP A 19 6.92 -1.47 -4.67
N SER A 20 7.40 -0.40 -5.30
CA SER A 20 8.84 -0.13 -5.42
C SER A 20 9.49 0.24 -4.10
N TYR A 21 8.71 0.65 -3.10
CA TYR A 21 9.26 1.04 -1.81
C TYR A 21 9.57 -0.17 -0.92
N SER A 22 8.61 -1.07 -0.74
CA SER A 22 8.83 -2.31 -0.02
C SER A 22 9.48 -3.41 -0.86
N GLU A 23 9.83 -3.10 -2.12
CA GLU A 23 10.39 -4.00 -3.13
C GLU A 23 9.62 -5.32 -3.25
N SER A 24 8.29 -5.26 -3.09
CA SER A 24 7.42 -6.43 -2.95
C SER A 24 6.22 -6.34 -3.87
N TYR A 25 5.71 -7.49 -4.31
CA TYR A 25 4.38 -7.54 -4.91
C TYR A 25 3.32 -7.45 -3.81
N ILE A 26 2.34 -6.58 -4.00
CA ILE A 26 1.28 -6.32 -3.04
C ILE A 26 -0.07 -6.65 -3.65
N ALA A 27 -0.90 -7.35 -2.88
CA ALA A 27 -2.33 -7.40 -3.07
C ALA A 27 -3.00 -6.36 -2.17
N HIS A 28 -3.84 -5.52 -2.75
CA HIS A 28 -4.66 -4.53 -2.07
C HIS A 28 -6.13 -4.94 -2.22
N GLN A 29 -6.81 -5.19 -1.10
CA GLN A 29 -8.26 -5.37 -1.05
C GLN A 29 -8.91 -4.21 -0.30
N THR A 30 -10.05 -3.75 -0.81
CA THR A 30 -10.87 -2.75 -0.13
C THR A 30 -12.26 -3.31 0.13
N ASP A 31 -12.77 -3.12 1.35
CA ASP A 31 -14.17 -3.43 1.69
C ASP A 31 -15.05 -2.17 1.74
N GLY A 32 -14.53 -1.05 1.25
CA GLY A 32 -15.20 0.25 1.23
C GLY A 32 -15.12 1.02 2.55
N ALA A 33 -14.77 0.34 3.65
CA ALA A 33 -14.48 0.97 4.93
C ALA A 33 -12.97 0.97 5.24
N ASN A 34 -12.28 -0.09 4.84
CA ASN A 34 -10.86 -0.31 5.10
C ASN A 34 -10.14 -0.75 3.83
N ASP A 35 -8.88 -0.32 3.74
CA ASP A 35 -7.94 -0.80 2.73
C ASP A 35 -6.93 -1.75 3.41
N TRP A 36 -6.82 -2.97 2.87
CA TRP A 36 -5.98 -4.04 3.37
C TRP A 36 -4.89 -4.37 2.36
N TYR A 37 -3.65 -4.44 2.83
CA TYR A 37 -2.48 -4.67 1.99
C TYR A 37 -1.77 -5.94 2.43
N TYR A 38 -1.42 -6.80 1.46
CA TYR A 38 -0.81 -8.10 1.68
C TYR A 38 0.42 -8.25 0.78
N LYS A 39 1.55 -8.71 1.33
CA LYS A 39 2.71 -9.11 0.53
C LYS A 39 2.44 -10.46 -0.12
N ILE A 40 2.47 -10.50 -1.44
CA ILE A 40 2.26 -11.71 -2.22
C ILE A 40 3.55 -12.12 -2.93
N SER A 41 3.65 -13.40 -3.29
CA SER A 41 4.76 -13.87 -4.11
C SER A 41 4.66 -13.34 -5.54
N GLU A 42 5.81 -13.21 -6.19
CA GLU A 42 5.89 -12.93 -7.63
C GLU A 42 5.13 -13.99 -8.45
N GLU A 43 5.20 -15.25 -8.04
CA GLU A 43 4.44 -16.34 -8.64
C GLU A 43 2.94 -16.05 -8.60
N LEU A 44 2.39 -15.66 -7.45
CA LEU A 44 0.97 -15.32 -7.30
C LEU A 44 0.56 -14.15 -8.21
N TYR A 45 1.42 -13.13 -8.35
CA TYR A 45 1.17 -12.00 -9.26
C TYR A 45 1.12 -12.42 -10.75
N TYR A 46 1.98 -13.35 -11.17
CA TYR A 46 2.01 -13.80 -12.57
C TYR A 46 0.94 -14.82 -12.92
N ILE A 47 0.46 -15.64 -11.98
CA ILE A 47 -0.64 -16.56 -12.27
C ILE A 47 -1.98 -15.86 -12.48
N PHE A 48 -2.13 -14.61 -12.04
CA PHE A 48 -3.35 -13.81 -12.24
C PHE A 48 -3.89 -13.87 -13.68
N ASP A 49 -3.02 -13.69 -14.69
CA ASP A 49 -3.41 -13.70 -16.11
C ASP A 49 -3.34 -15.09 -16.75
N LYS A 50 -2.72 -16.07 -16.07
CA LYS A 50 -2.38 -17.38 -16.64
C LYS A 50 -3.29 -18.49 -16.16
N ASP A 51 -3.70 -18.46 -14.90
CA ASP A 51 -4.51 -19.49 -14.25
C ASP A 51 -5.40 -18.85 -13.18
N ARG A 52 -6.59 -18.40 -13.64
CA ARG A 52 -7.55 -17.72 -12.77
C ARG A 52 -8.05 -18.62 -11.64
N GLY A 53 -8.13 -19.93 -11.84
CA GLY A 53 -8.59 -20.88 -10.81
C GLY A 53 -7.63 -20.92 -9.63
N LYS A 54 -6.33 -21.11 -9.89
CA LYS A 54 -5.30 -21.11 -8.84
C LYS A 54 -5.16 -19.76 -8.16
N TYR A 55 -5.25 -18.68 -8.93
CA TYR A 55 -5.23 -17.32 -8.38
C TYR A 55 -6.36 -17.12 -7.37
N LEU A 56 -7.59 -17.50 -7.72
CA LEU A 56 -8.75 -17.36 -6.83
C LEU A 56 -8.59 -18.18 -5.55
N GLU A 57 -8.15 -19.43 -5.65
CA GLU A 57 -7.93 -20.29 -4.49
C GLU A 57 -6.94 -19.67 -3.48
N GLN A 58 -5.90 -19.00 -3.97
CA GLN A 58 -4.90 -18.34 -3.12
C GLN A 58 -5.45 -17.05 -2.51
N ILE A 59 -6.09 -16.19 -3.32
CA ILE A 59 -6.61 -14.91 -2.84
C ILE A 59 -7.74 -15.10 -1.84
N GLU A 60 -8.67 -16.02 -2.07
CA GLU A 60 -9.78 -16.27 -1.13
C GLU A 60 -9.24 -16.63 0.26
N LYS A 61 -8.19 -17.46 0.36
CA LYS A 61 -7.54 -17.78 1.65
C LYS A 61 -6.97 -16.54 2.35
N ILE A 62 -6.35 -15.63 1.60
CA ILE A 62 -5.83 -14.37 2.15
C ILE A 62 -6.97 -13.52 2.72
N LEU A 63 -8.05 -13.38 1.93
CA LEU A 63 -9.18 -12.55 2.28
C LEU A 63 -9.99 -13.12 3.45
N GLU A 64 -10.08 -14.43 3.59
CA GLU A 64 -10.70 -15.10 4.74
C GLU A 64 -9.92 -14.87 6.03
N LEU A 65 -8.57 -14.90 5.97
CA LEU A 65 -7.71 -14.75 7.14
C LEU A 65 -7.52 -13.28 7.56
N ARG A 66 -7.65 -12.32 6.63
CA ARG A 66 -7.46 -10.87 6.88
C ARG A 66 -6.15 -10.58 7.63
N GLU A 67 -6.21 -9.87 8.76
CA GLU A 67 -5.06 -9.56 9.63
C GLU A 67 -4.33 -10.79 10.17
N LYS A 68 -4.97 -11.98 10.16
CA LYS A 68 -4.36 -13.24 10.59
C LYS A 68 -3.57 -13.94 9.47
N SER A 69 -3.62 -13.42 8.25
CA SER A 69 -2.83 -13.94 7.14
C SER A 69 -1.35 -13.69 7.39
N GLU A 70 -0.50 -14.70 7.15
CA GLU A 70 0.97 -14.51 7.18
C GLU A 70 1.44 -13.51 6.11
N GLN A 71 0.62 -13.27 5.09
CA GLN A 71 0.88 -12.30 4.04
C GLN A 71 0.38 -10.90 4.39
N PHE A 72 -0.34 -10.72 5.50
CA PHE A 72 -0.80 -9.39 5.93
C PHE A 72 0.39 -8.46 6.12
N TYR A 73 0.30 -7.27 5.51
CA TYR A 73 1.37 -6.28 5.54
C TYR A 73 0.97 -5.07 6.38
N PHE A 74 -0.08 -4.35 5.99
CA PHE A 74 -0.67 -3.27 6.77
C PHE A 74 -2.10 -3.00 6.30
N SER A 75 -2.81 -2.11 6.98
CA SER A 75 -4.15 -1.70 6.59
C SER A 75 -4.44 -0.28 7.03
N TYR A 76 -5.07 0.53 6.19
CA TYR A 76 -5.58 1.85 6.57
C TYR A 76 -6.86 1.73 7.40
N ILE A 77 -6.76 1.22 8.62
CA ILE A 77 -7.87 1.15 9.58
C ILE A 77 -7.66 2.29 10.58
N HIS A 78 -8.57 3.25 10.60
CA HIS A 78 -8.50 4.38 11.54
C HIS A 78 -8.61 3.99 13.03
N ASN A 79 -8.91 2.72 13.35
CA ASN A 79 -9.27 2.27 14.70
C ASN A 79 -8.68 0.91 15.16
N SER A 80 -7.71 0.29 14.47
CA SER A 80 -7.08 -0.96 14.94
C SER A 80 -5.62 -0.75 15.31
N ASN A 81 -5.20 -1.30 16.46
CA ASN A 81 -3.84 -1.25 17.03
C ASN A 81 -2.77 -1.99 16.20
N VAL A 82 -3.02 -2.27 14.92
CA VAL A 82 -2.14 -3.02 14.02
C VAL A 82 -1.35 -2.02 13.17
N TYR A 83 -0.17 -1.66 13.67
CA TYR A 83 0.91 -0.88 13.06
C TYR A 83 0.52 0.47 12.40
N SER A 84 0.51 1.52 13.22
CA SER A 84 0.30 2.91 12.81
C SER A 84 1.46 3.50 12.00
N GLU A 85 2.70 3.08 12.23
CA GLU A 85 3.88 3.74 11.65
C GLU A 85 3.99 3.55 10.12
N LEU A 86 3.74 2.34 9.61
CA LEU A 86 3.75 2.09 8.16
C LEU A 86 2.57 2.79 7.49
N ASN A 87 1.39 2.78 8.11
CA ASN A 87 0.24 3.54 7.62
C ASN A 87 0.55 5.02 7.51
N GLU A 88 1.09 5.61 8.58
CA GLU A 88 1.49 7.01 8.62
C GLU A 88 2.55 7.31 7.56
N LEU A 89 3.54 6.45 7.38
CA LEU A 89 4.57 6.60 6.36
C LEU A 89 3.99 6.62 4.94
N TYR A 90 3.18 5.62 4.58
CA TYR A 90 2.55 5.58 3.25
C TYR A 90 1.52 6.70 3.07
N PHE A 91 0.79 7.08 4.12
CA PHE A 91 -0.11 8.24 4.09
C PHE A 91 0.65 9.53 3.76
N TRP A 92 1.74 9.81 4.49
CA TRP A 92 2.54 11.00 4.27
C TRP A 92 3.23 10.99 2.92
N ARG A 93 3.67 9.83 2.43
CA ARG A 93 4.24 9.70 1.09
C ARG A 93 3.23 10.01 0.00
N ASP A 94 2.05 9.41 0.04
CA ASP A 94 0.97 9.71 -0.91
C ASP A 94 0.56 11.19 -0.81
N ALA A 95 0.53 11.77 0.39
CA ALA A 95 0.22 13.17 0.61
C ALA A 95 1.31 14.11 0.06
N CYS A 96 2.57 13.69 0.08
CA CYS A 96 3.73 14.42 -0.44
C CYS A 96 3.91 14.29 -1.96
N LEU A 97 3.44 13.21 -2.57
CA LEU A 97 3.74 12.88 -3.96
C LEU A 97 3.38 14.03 -4.91
N GLY A 98 4.38 14.53 -5.64
CA GLY A 98 4.23 15.60 -6.63
C GLY A 98 4.00 17.00 -6.03
N LYS A 99 4.25 17.22 -4.73
CA LYS A 99 4.14 18.53 -4.08
C LYS A 99 5.51 19.03 -3.63
N GLU A 100 5.68 20.34 -3.71
CA GLU A 100 6.84 21.01 -3.14
C GLU A 100 6.79 20.97 -1.61
N LYS A 101 7.97 20.91 -0.98
CA LYS A 101 8.11 20.87 0.47
C LYS A 101 7.24 21.94 1.14
N ASN A 102 7.37 23.18 0.71
CA ASN A 102 6.65 24.33 1.27
C ASN A 102 5.12 24.21 1.18
N GLU A 103 4.57 23.56 0.14
CA GLU A 103 3.12 23.36 0.01
C GLU A 103 2.57 22.41 1.08
N ILE A 104 3.41 21.46 1.51
CA ILE A 104 3.05 20.48 2.52
C ILE A 104 3.14 21.12 3.91
N TYR A 105 4.22 21.85 4.22
CA TYR A 105 4.37 22.59 5.49
C TYR A 105 3.23 23.60 5.72
N VAL A 106 2.77 24.30 4.69
CA VAL A 106 1.62 25.23 4.80
C VAL A 106 0.33 24.51 5.18
N LYS A 107 0.13 23.26 4.73
CA LYS A 107 -1.08 22.47 5.03
C LYS A 107 -1.10 21.85 6.42
N ILE A 108 0.06 21.51 6.97
CA ILE A 108 0.14 20.70 8.20
C ILE A 108 0.65 21.48 9.42
N GLY A 109 1.19 22.67 9.23
CA GLY A 109 1.86 23.44 10.28
C GLY A 109 3.29 22.96 10.54
N THR A 110 3.83 23.20 11.74
CA THR A 110 5.16 22.70 12.13
C THR A 110 5.07 21.17 12.33
N PRO A 111 5.75 20.36 11.49
CA PRO A 111 5.72 18.92 11.65
C PRO A 111 6.45 18.51 12.92
N ASP A 112 5.96 17.47 13.59
CA ASP A 112 6.70 16.85 14.68
C ASP A 112 7.98 16.16 14.18
N LYS A 113 8.82 15.67 15.11
CA LYS A 113 10.08 15.00 14.78
C LYS A 113 9.92 13.77 13.89
N HIS A 114 8.80 13.04 13.99
CA HIS A 114 8.55 11.86 13.15
C HIS A 114 8.28 12.28 11.71
N ILE A 115 7.46 13.31 11.51
CA ILE A 115 7.20 13.85 10.17
C ILE A 115 8.46 14.50 9.58
N GLN A 116 9.30 15.17 10.41
CA GLN A 116 10.60 15.67 9.96
C GLN A 116 11.53 14.55 9.48
N LEU A 117 11.61 13.42 10.20
CA LEU A 117 12.36 12.24 9.75
C LEU A 117 11.84 11.66 8.43
N ILE A 118 10.52 11.70 8.20
CA ILE A 118 9.91 11.31 6.91
C ILE A 118 10.34 12.27 5.79
N PHE A 119 10.37 13.58 6.05
CA PHE A 119 10.86 14.58 5.08
C PHE A 119 12.38 14.51 4.83
N GLU A 120 13.17 14.14 5.84
CA GLU A 120 14.64 14.07 5.77
C GLU A 120 15.14 12.77 5.11
N ASN A 121 14.38 11.67 5.20
CA ASN A 121 14.66 10.39 4.54
C ASN A 121 14.04 10.28 3.13
N GLU A 122 14.03 11.37 2.37
CA GLU A 122 13.71 11.38 0.92
C GLU A 122 12.27 11.04 0.49
N VAL A 123 11.30 10.93 1.41
CA VAL A 123 9.90 10.57 1.06
C VAL A 123 9.22 11.59 0.15
N CYS A 124 9.67 12.84 0.16
CA CYS A 124 9.08 13.94 -0.62
C CYS A 124 10.08 14.54 -1.64
N THR A 125 11.24 13.90 -1.87
CA THR A 125 12.23 14.31 -2.91
C THR A 125 12.09 13.52 -4.20
N GLU A 126 11.27 12.48 -4.25
CA GLU A 126 10.84 11.85 -5.51
C GLU A 126 9.81 12.74 -6.22
N VAL A 127 10.27 13.90 -6.68
CA VAL A 127 9.65 14.58 -7.82
C VAL A 127 9.96 13.69 -9.02
N TRP A 128 9.04 12.79 -9.35
CA TRP A 128 9.12 11.97 -10.55
C TRP A 128 9.23 12.91 -11.76
N ARG A 129 10.45 13.07 -12.29
CA ARG A 129 10.65 13.47 -13.68
C ARG A 129 10.11 12.33 -14.55
N ILE A 130 8.88 12.51 -15.02
CA ILE A 130 8.30 11.73 -16.12
C ILE A 130 8.96 12.18 -17.41
#